data_AF-A0A852UNB1-F1
#
_entry.id   AF-A0A852UNB1-F1
#
_cell.length_a   1.000
_cell.length_b   1.000
_cell.length_c   1.000
_cell.angle_alpha   90.00
_cell.angle_beta   90.00
_cell.angle_gamma   90.00
#
_symmetry.space_group_name_H-M   'P 1'
#
loop_
_entity.id
_entity.type
_entity.pdbx_description
1 polymer ?
#
loop_
_entity_poly.entity_id
_entity_poly.type
_entity_poly.pdbx_seq_one_letter_code
_entity_poly.pdbx_strand_id
1 'polypeptide(L)'
;MSKHNHSSASIFAVWISLISNIILTVIKLIVGVLFQSPVLLADGFHNAGDVIASGAALTSMRISKRPADDDHPYGHGKAEVISSAIVALILGLAAIYIAFEAISALFEEPAKASLIALLTAFISLIWKQALYIYTIRIGKMANSKGLIATAYDHLADVYASLAAVLGIGLALIGDLYEIHFLAYGDPFAGFIVSILVLKLAYDIGKEAMDVLMEKNISQERLDEFAALIITIPEVKRIDRLRAREHGHYILVDLRVGVHGNMTIQEGHDISREIKKTIMNDHSDVDEVLIHLNPWYEEDE
;
A
#
# COMPACT_ATOMS: atom_id res chain seq x y z
N MET A 1 -32.67 1.98 9.14
CA MET A 1 -31.95 2.88 8.20
C MET A 1 -30.87 2.04 7.52
N SER A 2 -31.01 1.79 6.22
CA SER A 2 -30.48 0.59 5.55
C SER A 2 -29.04 0.72 5.05
N LYS A 3 -28.38 -0.42 4.81
CA LYS A 3 -27.04 -0.60 4.23
C LYS A 3 -26.73 0.31 3.01
N HIS A 4 -27.74 0.78 2.29
CA HIS A 4 -27.56 1.71 1.16
C HIS A 4 -27.01 3.09 1.57
N ASN A 5 -27.41 3.65 2.72
CA ASN A 5 -26.90 4.95 3.17
C ASN A 5 -25.41 4.91 3.58
N HIS A 6 -24.94 3.76 4.07
CA HIS A 6 -23.53 3.59 4.46
C HIS A 6 -22.61 3.49 3.24
N SER A 7 -23.06 2.88 2.14
CA SER A 7 -22.30 2.79 0.89
C SER A 7 -22.11 4.18 0.26
N SER A 8 -23.19 4.96 0.12
CA SER A 8 -23.11 6.32 -0.45
C SER A 8 -22.25 7.26 0.40
N ALA A 9 -22.36 7.20 1.74
CA ALA A 9 -21.52 7.98 2.64
C ALA A 9 -20.04 7.58 2.56
N SER A 10 -19.74 6.29 2.37
CA SER A 10 -18.37 5.80 2.22
C SER A 10 -17.74 6.28 0.92
N ILE A 11 -18.47 6.21 -0.19
CA ILE A 11 -18.02 6.71 -1.50
C ILE A 11 -17.80 8.22 -1.43
N PHE A 12 -18.72 8.97 -0.80
CA PHE A 12 -18.58 10.40 -0.63
C PHE A 12 -17.35 10.78 0.21
N ALA A 13 -17.06 10.02 1.27
CA ALA A 13 -15.87 10.22 2.08
C ALA A 13 -14.56 10.00 1.29
N VAL A 14 -14.53 8.97 0.44
CA VAL A 14 -13.38 8.72 -0.46
C VAL A 14 -13.19 9.89 -1.43
N TRP A 15 -14.26 10.42 -2.02
CA TRP A 15 -14.16 11.58 -2.92
C TRP A 15 -13.70 12.85 -2.20
N ILE A 16 -14.21 13.12 -0.99
CA ILE A 16 -13.74 14.26 -0.18
C ILE A 16 -12.24 14.12 0.10
N SER A 17 -11.80 12.94 0.50
CA SER A 17 -10.39 12.63 0.78
C SER A 17 -9.52 12.87 -0.46
N LEU A 18 -9.91 12.32 -1.61
CA LEU A 18 -9.17 12.47 -2.86
C LEU A 18 -9.08 13.94 -3.32
N ILE A 19 -10.21 14.65 -3.37
CA ILE A 19 -10.25 16.06 -3.79
C ILE A 19 -9.42 16.93 -2.83
N SER A 20 -9.54 16.68 -1.52
CA SER A 20 -8.76 17.39 -0.51
C SER A 20 -7.26 17.16 -0.68
N ASN A 21 -6.84 15.92 -0.90
CA ASN A 21 -5.44 15.58 -1.13
C ASN A 21 -4.89 16.27 -2.37
N ILE A 22 -5.65 16.31 -3.48
CA ILE A 22 -5.25 17.04 -4.69
C ILE A 22 -5.07 18.54 -4.40
N ILE A 23 -6.05 19.17 -3.76
CA ILE A 23 -5.99 20.61 -3.44
C ILE A 23 -4.80 20.92 -2.52
N LEU A 24 -4.63 20.16 -1.44
CA LEU A 24 -3.52 20.34 -0.51
C LEU A 24 -2.16 20.14 -1.19
N THR A 25 -2.03 19.12 -2.03
CA THR A 25 -0.81 18.86 -2.80
C THR A 25 -0.42 20.05 -3.66
N VAL A 26 -1.37 20.58 -4.44
CA VAL A 26 -1.11 21.72 -5.32
C VAL A 26 -0.69 22.96 -4.52
N ILE A 27 -1.40 23.26 -3.43
CA ILE A 27 -1.08 24.40 -2.57
C ILE A 27 0.32 24.25 -1.95
N LYS A 28 0.64 23.08 -1.37
CA LYS A 28 1.94 22.83 -0.75
C LYS A 28 3.09 22.94 -1.73
N LEU A 29 2.97 22.35 -2.92
CA LEU A 29 4.03 22.40 -3.94
C LEU A 29 4.25 23.82 -4.45
N ILE A 30 3.17 24.58 -4.74
CA ILE A 30 3.29 25.97 -5.18
C ILE A 30 3.97 26.83 -4.11
N VAL A 31 3.49 26.75 -2.86
CA VAL A 31 4.05 27.53 -1.74
C VAL A 31 5.49 27.07 -1.44
N GLY A 32 5.76 25.77 -1.47
CA GLY A 32 7.09 25.21 -1.24
C GLY A 32 8.12 25.72 -2.25
N VAL A 33 7.77 25.80 -3.54
CA VAL A 33 8.65 26.37 -4.57
C VAL A 33 8.79 27.89 -4.41
N LEU A 34 7.68 28.62 -4.26
CA LEU A 34 7.69 30.09 -4.19
C LEU A 34 8.45 30.63 -2.98
N PHE A 35 8.41 29.91 -1.86
CA PHE A 35 9.05 30.31 -0.61
C PHE A 35 10.27 29.45 -0.25
N GLN A 36 10.77 28.65 -1.20
CA GLN A 36 11.99 27.83 -1.05
C GLN A 36 12.00 27.00 0.24
N SER A 37 10.90 26.28 0.52
CA SER A 37 10.74 25.49 1.75
C SER A 37 10.88 23.99 1.46
N PRO A 38 12.04 23.36 1.78
CA PRO A 38 12.27 21.94 1.51
C PRO A 38 11.28 21.03 2.23
N VAL A 39 10.88 21.35 3.48
CA VAL A 39 9.93 20.49 4.20
C VAL A 39 8.52 20.56 3.61
N LEU A 40 8.11 21.72 3.12
CA LEU A 40 6.79 21.86 2.51
C LEU A 40 6.74 21.17 1.14
N LEU A 41 7.85 21.18 0.40
CA LEU A 41 8.02 20.36 -0.81
C LEU A 41 7.96 18.88 -0.46
N ALA A 42 8.70 18.43 0.56
CA ALA A 42 8.70 17.04 1.02
C ALA A 42 7.29 16.53 1.34
N ASP A 43 6.55 17.29 2.15
CA ASP A 43 5.17 16.99 2.53
C ASP A 43 4.20 17.07 1.33
N GLY A 44 4.46 17.98 0.38
CA GLY A 44 3.71 18.09 -0.87
C GLY A 44 3.89 16.87 -1.79
N PHE A 45 5.12 16.41 -2.00
CA PHE A 45 5.40 15.22 -2.81
C PHE A 45 4.90 13.93 -2.17
N HIS A 46 4.93 13.84 -0.83
CA HIS A 46 4.29 12.74 -0.12
C HIS A 46 2.81 12.64 -0.48
N ASN A 47 2.06 13.74 -0.36
CA ASN A 47 0.64 13.78 -0.72
C ASN A 47 0.38 13.59 -2.22
N ALA A 48 1.28 14.07 -3.09
CA ALA A 48 1.22 13.77 -4.52
C ALA A 48 1.32 12.25 -4.76
N GLY A 49 2.21 11.58 -4.02
CA GLY A 49 2.33 10.14 -3.99
C GLY A 49 1.02 9.43 -3.70
N ASP A 50 0.32 9.83 -2.64
CA ASP A 50 -0.95 9.21 -2.27
C ASP A 50 -2.04 9.41 -3.32
N VAL A 51 -2.08 10.59 -3.95
CA VAL A 51 -3.01 10.89 -5.04
C VAL A 51 -2.70 10.02 -6.25
N ILE A 52 -1.42 9.91 -6.64
CA ILE A 52 -1.00 9.10 -7.78
C ILE A 52 -1.28 7.63 -7.46
N ALA A 53 -0.92 7.12 -6.28
CA ALA A 53 -1.20 5.77 -5.82
C ALA A 53 -2.70 5.45 -5.88
N SER A 54 -3.54 6.35 -5.37
CA SER A 54 -5.00 6.19 -5.40
C SER A 54 -5.55 6.17 -6.83
N GLY A 55 -5.08 7.08 -7.70
CA GLY A 55 -5.49 7.12 -9.10
C GLY A 55 -5.02 5.90 -9.90
N ALA A 56 -3.78 5.47 -9.64
CA ALA A 56 -3.14 4.30 -10.21
C ALA A 56 -3.86 3.01 -9.78
N ALA A 57 -4.28 2.91 -8.51
CA ALA A 57 -5.11 1.81 -8.01
C ALA A 57 -6.51 1.79 -8.66
N LEU A 58 -7.15 2.95 -8.82
CA LEU A 58 -8.47 3.02 -9.46
C LEU A 58 -8.43 2.61 -10.94
N THR A 59 -7.38 2.98 -11.65
CA THR A 59 -7.20 2.62 -13.06
C THR A 59 -6.75 1.18 -13.23
N SER A 60 -5.78 0.71 -12.42
CA SER A 60 -5.30 -0.67 -12.46
C SER A 60 -6.38 -1.67 -12.05
N MET A 61 -7.24 -1.35 -11.08
CA MET A 61 -8.35 -2.22 -10.66
C MET A 61 -9.35 -2.51 -11.79
N ARG A 62 -9.53 -1.58 -12.74
CA ARG A 62 -10.38 -1.86 -13.92
C ARG A 62 -9.74 -2.83 -14.89
N ILE A 63 -8.42 -2.79 -15.01
CA ILE A 63 -7.66 -3.68 -15.88
C ILE A 63 -7.51 -5.05 -15.21
N SER A 64 -7.22 -5.09 -13.91
CA SER A 64 -7.00 -6.33 -13.15
C SER A 64 -8.25 -7.21 -13.07
N LYS A 65 -9.44 -6.61 -13.14
CA LYS A 65 -10.73 -7.33 -13.20
C LYS A 65 -11.08 -7.90 -14.58
N ARG A 66 -10.24 -7.71 -15.60
CA ARG A 66 -10.45 -8.36 -16.88
C ARG A 66 -10.19 -9.87 -16.72
N PRO A 67 -11.09 -10.73 -17.23
CA PRO A 67 -10.89 -12.17 -17.18
C PRO A 67 -9.63 -12.58 -17.97
N ALA A 68 -9.22 -13.84 -17.81
CA ALA A 68 -8.20 -14.44 -18.64
C ALA A 68 -8.58 -14.36 -20.13
N ASP A 69 -7.57 -14.11 -20.97
CA ASP A 69 -7.66 -14.14 -22.43
C ASP A 69 -6.50 -14.97 -23.01
N ASP A 70 -6.47 -15.11 -24.33
CA ASP A 70 -5.47 -15.96 -25.01
C ASP A 70 -4.03 -15.46 -24.82
N ASP A 71 -3.85 -14.14 -24.65
CA ASP A 71 -2.53 -13.52 -24.40
C ASP A 71 -2.15 -13.58 -22.90
N HIS A 72 -3.14 -13.60 -22.00
CA HIS A 72 -3.00 -13.61 -20.54
C HIS A 72 -3.86 -14.74 -19.91
N PRO A 73 -3.40 -16.00 -19.98
CA PRO A 73 -4.19 -17.16 -19.56
C PRO A 73 -4.47 -17.22 -18.06
N TYR A 74 -3.69 -16.49 -17.24
CA TYR A 74 -3.89 -16.37 -15.79
C TYR A 74 -4.64 -15.09 -15.40
N GLY A 75 -5.14 -14.32 -16.37
CA GLY A 75 -5.81 -13.05 -16.12
C GLY A 75 -4.86 -11.85 -16.04
N HIS A 76 -5.45 -10.70 -15.70
CA HIS A 76 -4.77 -9.39 -15.70
C HIS A 76 -4.40 -8.89 -14.30
N GLY A 77 -4.47 -9.75 -13.27
CA GLY A 77 -4.28 -9.35 -11.88
C GLY A 77 -2.96 -8.60 -11.62
N LYS A 78 -1.86 -9.01 -12.27
CA LYS A 78 -0.55 -8.35 -12.15
C LYS A 78 -0.52 -6.88 -12.62
N ALA A 79 -1.52 -6.40 -13.37
CA ALA A 79 -1.61 -4.98 -13.75
C ALA A 79 -1.64 -4.04 -12.54
N GLU A 80 -2.24 -4.48 -11.43
CA GLU A 80 -2.27 -3.73 -10.17
C GLU A 80 -0.88 -3.62 -9.55
N VAL A 81 -0.15 -4.73 -9.52
CA VAL A 81 1.21 -4.83 -8.99
C VAL A 81 2.19 -3.96 -9.81
N ILE A 82 2.07 -4.00 -11.14
CA ILE A 82 2.88 -3.16 -12.04
C ILE A 82 2.61 -1.67 -11.78
N SER A 83 1.34 -1.30 -11.59
CA SER A 83 0.95 0.06 -11.26
C SER A 83 1.62 0.53 -9.96
N SER A 84 1.53 -0.29 -8.90
CA SER A 84 2.18 -0.01 -7.61
C SER A 84 3.70 0.12 -7.73
N ALA A 85 4.35 -0.71 -8.55
CA ALA A 85 5.80 -0.61 -8.81
C ALA A 85 6.18 0.72 -9.49
N ILE A 86 5.38 1.19 -10.47
CA ILE A 86 5.60 2.47 -11.14
C ILE A 86 5.43 3.63 -10.15
N VAL A 87 4.40 3.58 -9.30
CA VAL A 87 4.15 4.58 -8.25
C VAL A 87 5.33 4.64 -7.27
N ALA A 88 5.79 3.50 -6.79
CA ALA A 88 6.95 3.40 -5.91
C ALA A 88 8.20 4.01 -6.55
N LEU A 89 8.43 3.76 -7.84
CA LEU A 89 9.56 4.33 -8.57
C LEU A 89 9.49 5.87 -8.64
N ILE A 90 8.34 6.43 -9.02
CA ILE A 90 8.14 7.88 -9.12
C ILE A 90 8.32 8.52 -7.74
N LEU A 91 7.75 7.93 -6.69
CA LEU A 91 7.89 8.41 -5.32
C LEU A 91 9.33 8.35 -4.83
N GLY A 92 10.05 7.25 -5.12
CA GLY A 92 11.45 7.11 -4.76
C GLY A 92 12.33 8.18 -5.42
N LEU A 93 12.13 8.44 -6.72
CA LEU A 93 12.85 9.51 -7.43
C LEU A 93 12.55 10.90 -6.85
N ALA A 94 11.28 11.19 -6.54
CA ALA A 94 10.89 12.44 -5.90
C ALA A 94 11.52 12.60 -4.51
N ALA A 95 11.51 11.54 -3.69
CA ALA A 95 12.11 11.56 -2.36
C ALA A 95 13.63 11.78 -2.41
N ILE A 96 14.33 11.16 -3.37
CA ILE A 96 15.77 11.39 -3.57
C ILE A 96 16.04 12.83 -3.99
N TYR A 97 15.23 13.39 -4.90
CA TYR A 97 15.36 14.78 -5.32
C TYR A 97 15.18 15.75 -4.14
N ILE A 98 14.15 15.54 -3.32
CA ILE A 98 13.89 16.37 -2.14
C ILE A 98 14.99 16.22 -1.09
N ALA A 99 15.49 15.00 -0.87
CA ALA A 99 16.61 14.77 0.04
C ALA A 99 17.85 15.54 -0.42
N PHE A 100 18.13 15.56 -1.73
CA PHE A 100 19.21 16.33 -2.31
C PHE A 100 19.04 17.85 -2.11
N GLU A 101 17.84 18.39 -2.37
CA GLU A 101 17.52 19.81 -2.13
C GLU A 101 17.64 20.17 -0.64
N ALA A 102 17.11 19.33 0.25
CA ALA A 102 17.18 19.53 1.69
C ALA A 102 18.61 19.50 2.22
N ILE A 103 19.45 18.57 1.73
CA ILE A 103 20.87 18.51 2.09
C ILE A 103 21.61 19.73 1.54
N SER A 104 21.35 20.13 0.29
CA SER A 104 21.99 21.30 -0.31
C SER A 104 21.67 22.58 0.47
N ALA A 105 20.40 22.74 0.88
CA ALA A 105 19.95 23.85 1.71
C ALA A 105 20.56 23.87 3.12
N LEU A 106 21.10 22.75 3.63
CA LEU A 106 21.87 22.73 4.90
C LEU A 106 23.28 23.30 4.76
N PHE A 107 23.84 23.35 3.54
CA PHE A 107 25.17 23.89 3.27
C PHE A 107 25.17 25.31 2.70
N GLU A 108 24.00 25.83 2.33
CA GLU A 108 23.80 27.21 1.89
C GLU A 108 23.42 28.12 3.07
N GLU A 109 23.42 29.44 2.84
CA GLU A 109 22.83 30.36 3.82
C GLU A 109 21.33 30.05 3.93
N PRO A 110 20.80 29.91 5.16
CA PRO A 110 19.43 29.50 5.36
C PRO A 110 18.50 30.55 4.76
N ALA A 111 17.62 30.09 3.85
CA ALA A 111 16.60 30.94 3.26
C ALA A 111 15.71 31.51 4.37
N LYS A 112 15.31 32.79 4.22
CA LYS A 112 14.42 33.44 5.19
C LYS A 112 13.13 32.66 5.30
N ALA A 113 12.80 32.26 6.51
CA ALA A 113 11.61 31.47 6.75
C ALA A 113 10.37 32.31 6.44
N SER A 114 9.42 31.71 5.73
CA SER A 114 8.20 32.40 5.30
C SER A 114 7.04 32.12 6.24
N LEU A 115 6.43 33.19 6.76
CA LEU A 115 5.17 33.08 7.51
C LEU A 115 4.07 32.43 6.67
N ILE A 116 4.08 32.65 5.35
CA ILE A 116 3.11 32.03 4.43
C ILE A 116 3.32 30.52 4.37
N ALA A 117 4.57 30.05 4.31
CA ALA A 117 4.88 28.62 4.35
C ALA A 117 4.41 27.97 5.66
N LEU A 118 4.63 28.64 6.80
CA LEU A 118 4.13 28.16 8.10
C LEU A 118 2.61 28.06 8.14
N LEU A 119 1.91 29.12 7.69
CA LEU A 119 0.45 29.12 7.66
C LEU A 119 -0.09 28.02 6.74
N THR A 120 0.53 27.79 5.59
CA THR A 120 0.16 26.70 4.69
C THR A 120 0.36 25.33 5.35
N ALA A 121 1.51 25.09 5.98
CA ALA A 121 1.77 23.84 6.71
C ALA A 121 0.76 23.63 7.85
N PHE A 122 0.44 24.70 8.58
CA PHE A 122 -0.51 24.65 9.69
C PHE A 122 -1.95 24.37 9.22
N ILE A 123 -2.40 25.03 8.15
CA ILE A 123 -3.71 24.76 7.54
C ILE A 123 -3.78 23.31 7.07
N SER A 124 -2.72 22.80 6.42
CA SER A 124 -2.65 21.40 6.02
C SER A 124 -2.79 20.45 7.20
N LEU A 125 -2.03 20.69 8.28
CA LEU A 125 -2.06 19.87 9.49
C LEU A 125 -3.48 19.77 10.05
N ILE A 126 -4.17 20.90 10.21
CA ILE A 126 -5.55 20.94 10.71
C ILE A 126 -6.50 20.25 9.73
N TRP A 127 -6.32 20.44 8.42
CA TRP A 127 -7.18 19.81 7.41
C TRP A 127 -7.02 18.29 7.39
N LYS A 128 -5.79 17.76 7.39
CA LYS A 128 -5.51 16.32 7.47
C LYS A 128 -6.03 15.72 8.77
N GLN A 129 -5.89 16.44 9.89
CA GLN A 129 -6.47 16.02 11.16
C GLN A 129 -7.99 15.92 11.11
N ALA A 130 -8.66 16.87 10.45
CA ALA A 130 -10.10 16.85 10.24
C ALA A 130 -10.53 15.68 9.33
N LEU A 131 -9.79 15.44 8.24
CA LEU A 131 -10.02 14.29 7.36
C LEU A 131 -9.86 12.97 8.09
N TYR A 132 -8.82 12.81 8.92
CA TYR A 132 -8.67 11.62 9.76
C TYR A 132 -9.89 11.38 10.64
N ILE A 133 -10.32 12.40 11.40
CA ILE A 133 -11.46 12.29 12.32
C ILE A 133 -12.75 11.96 11.56
N TYR A 134 -12.94 12.57 10.39
CA TYR A 134 -14.10 12.32 9.55
C TYR A 134 -14.09 10.89 8.99
N THR A 135 -13.00 10.48 8.33
CA THR A 135 -12.87 9.18 7.67
C THR A 135 -12.87 8.04 8.68
N ILE A 136 -12.23 8.16 9.85
CA ILE A 136 -12.24 7.10 10.86
C ILE A 136 -13.64 6.88 11.46
N ARG A 137 -14.43 7.95 11.64
CA ARG A 137 -15.81 7.85 12.13
C ARG A 137 -16.68 7.13 11.12
N ILE A 138 -16.63 7.53 9.85
CA ILE A 138 -17.41 6.88 8.78
C ILE A 138 -16.95 5.44 8.57
N GLY A 139 -15.63 5.18 8.56
CA GLY A 139 -15.05 3.85 8.40
C GLY A 139 -15.52 2.87 9.49
N LYS A 140 -15.52 3.30 10.76
CA LYS A 140 -16.04 2.50 11.88
C LYS A 140 -17.55 2.30 11.79
N MET A 141 -18.32 3.34 11.46
CA MET A 141 -19.78 3.23 11.31
C MET A 141 -20.20 2.33 10.14
N ALA A 142 -19.45 2.33 9.04
CA ALA A 142 -19.69 1.50 7.87
C ALA A 142 -19.03 0.12 7.96
N ASN A 143 -18.26 -0.16 9.03
CA ASN A 143 -17.43 -1.35 9.20
C ASN A 143 -16.53 -1.64 7.97
N SER A 144 -15.99 -0.58 7.36
CA SER A 144 -15.19 -0.66 6.14
C SER A 144 -13.71 -0.64 6.47
N LYS A 145 -13.05 -1.79 6.31
CA LYS A 145 -11.59 -1.92 6.49
C LYS A 145 -10.82 -0.95 5.59
N GLY A 146 -11.28 -0.77 4.34
CA GLY A 146 -10.66 0.16 3.38
C GLY A 146 -10.71 1.62 3.84
N LEU A 147 -11.87 2.11 4.31
CA LEU A 147 -11.96 3.48 4.84
C LEU A 147 -11.12 3.66 6.12
N ILE A 148 -11.04 2.61 6.96
CA ILE A 148 -10.20 2.65 8.16
C ILE A 148 -8.72 2.75 7.77
N ALA A 149 -8.27 2.01 6.75
CA ALA A 149 -6.91 2.13 6.21
C ALA A 149 -6.64 3.57 5.71
N THR A 150 -7.53 4.12 4.87
CA THR A 150 -7.43 5.51 4.39
C THR A 150 -7.39 6.54 5.53
N ALA A 151 -8.09 6.29 6.63
CA ALA A 151 -7.99 7.16 7.80
C ALA A 151 -6.59 7.10 8.41
N TYR A 152 -6.00 5.91 8.58
CA TYR A 152 -4.63 5.81 9.09
C TYR A 152 -3.60 6.45 8.14
N ASP A 153 -3.82 6.41 6.83
CA ASP A 153 -2.98 7.16 5.88
C ASP A 153 -3.05 8.67 6.17
N HIS A 154 -4.26 9.22 6.39
CA HIS A 154 -4.40 10.61 6.83
C HIS A 154 -3.73 10.90 8.17
N LEU A 155 -3.63 9.93 9.06
CA LEU A 155 -2.90 10.10 10.31
C LEU A 155 -1.38 10.16 10.08
N ALA A 156 -0.85 9.34 9.16
CA ALA A 156 0.55 9.43 8.74
C ALA A 156 0.85 10.81 8.13
N ASP A 157 -0.05 11.33 7.30
CA ASP A 157 0.04 12.69 6.75
C ASP A 157 0.04 13.78 7.82
N VAL A 158 -0.74 13.61 8.89
CA VAL A 158 -0.76 14.55 10.03
C VAL A 158 0.63 14.62 10.65
N TYR A 159 1.33 13.50 10.81
CA TYR A 159 2.68 13.50 11.36
C TYR A 159 3.69 14.16 10.41
N ALA A 160 3.58 13.93 9.09
CA ALA A 160 4.41 14.61 8.10
C ALA A 160 4.18 16.13 8.10
N SER A 161 2.92 16.58 8.07
CA SER A 161 2.57 18.00 8.16
C SER A 161 2.96 18.62 9.52
N LEU A 162 2.95 17.85 10.61
CA LEU A 162 3.44 18.33 11.91
C LEU A 162 4.94 18.58 11.88
N ALA A 163 5.72 17.68 11.26
CA ALA A 163 7.15 17.88 11.06
C ALA A 163 7.42 19.16 10.25
N ALA A 164 6.60 19.44 9.22
CA ALA A 164 6.67 20.68 8.45
C ALA A 164 6.40 21.93 9.29
N VAL A 165 5.32 21.93 10.10
CA VAL A 165 5.00 23.05 11.00
C VAL A 165 6.11 23.30 12.00
N LEU A 166 6.67 22.25 12.59
CA LEU A 166 7.77 22.37 13.56
C LEU A 166 9.05 22.85 12.89
N GLY A 167 9.41 22.32 11.71
CA GLY A 167 10.60 22.74 10.97
C GLY A 167 10.58 24.20 10.58
N ILE A 168 9.50 24.65 9.93
CA ILE A 168 9.32 26.06 9.52
C ILE A 168 9.18 26.97 10.75
N GLY A 169 8.46 26.51 11.77
CA GLY A 169 8.28 27.27 13.02
C GLY A 169 9.60 27.52 13.75
N LEU A 170 10.46 26.50 13.83
CA LEU A 170 11.81 26.65 14.37
C LEU A 170 12.65 27.62 13.53
N ALA A 171 12.59 27.52 12.20
CA ALA A 171 13.30 28.44 11.30
C ALA A 171 12.86 29.91 11.52
N LEU A 172 11.56 30.18 11.66
CA LEU A 172 11.04 31.52 11.96
C LEU A 172 11.49 32.06 13.32
N ILE A 173 11.57 31.21 14.35
CA ILE A 173 12.10 31.60 15.66
C ILE A 173 13.60 31.89 15.56
N GLY A 174 14.34 31.08 14.80
CA GLY A 174 15.75 31.31 14.51
C GLY A 174 16.01 32.67 13.86
N ASP A 175 15.19 33.03 12.87
CA ASP A 175 15.25 34.33 12.19
C ASP A 175 14.90 35.50 13.13
N LEU A 176 13.91 35.33 14.02
CA LEU A 176 13.46 36.40 14.93
C LEU A 176 14.45 36.68 16.08
N TYR A 177 15.09 35.63 16.60
CA TYR A 177 16.01 35.73 17.74
C TYR A 177 17.50 35.67 17.33
N GLU A 178 17.79 35.71 16.03
CA GLU A 178 19.14 35.61 15.44
C GLU A 178 19.91 34.34 15.88
N ILE A 179 19.19 33.25 16.16
CA ILE A 179 19.79 31.97 16.55
C ILE A 179 20.08 31.15 15.29
N HIS A 180 21.32 31.25 14.82
CA HIS A 180 21.79 30.67 13.55
C HIS A 180 21.46 29.17 13.37
N PHE A 181 21.49 28.38 14.45
CA PHE A 181 21.19 26.94 14.38
C PHE A 181 19.71 26.64 14.05
N LEU A 182 18.78 27.47 14.52
CA LEU A 182 17.34 27.23 14.33
C LEU A 182 16.87 27.53 12.90
N ALA A 183 17.56 28.41 12.17
CA ALA A 183 17.25 28.76 10.79
C ALA A 183 17.30 27.55 9.83
N TYR A 184 18.08 26.52 10.16
CA TYR A 184 18.14 25.26 9.43
C TYR A 184 17.00 24.27 9.75
N GLY A 185 16.03 24.67 10.58
CA GLY A 185 14.91 23.82 11.00
C GLY A 185 14.08 23.30 9.83
N ASP A 186 13.84 24.11 8.80
CA ASP A 186 13.07 23.73 7.61
C ASP A 186 13.84 22.69 6.74
N PRO A 187 15.08 22.97 6.26
CA PRO A 187 15.88 21.97 5.55
C PRO A 187 16.06 20.66 6.33
N PHE A 188 16.28 20.72 7.64
CA PHE A 188 16.44 19.53 8.47
C PHE A 188 15.14 18.71 8.56
N ALA A 189 13.99 19.37 8.75
CA ALA A 189 12.71 18.70 8.74
C ALA A 189 12.38 18.11 7.36
N GLY A 190 12.72 18.82 6.27
CA GLY A 190 12.58 18.33 4.90
C GLY A 190 13.40 17.07 4.64
N PHE A 191 14.64 17.04 5.14
CA PHE A 191 15.47 15.83 5.08
C PHE A 191 14.83 14.65 5.82
N ILE A 192 14.33 14.86 7.05
CA ILE A 192 13.64 13.80 7.81
C ILE A 192 12.42 13.29 7.05
N VAL A 193 11.55 14.18 6.56
CA VAL A 193 10.35 13.80 5.80
C VAL A 193 10.73 13.06 4.53
N SER A 194 11.79 13.48 3.82
CA SER A 194 12.26 12.79 2.61
C SER A 194 12.68 11.34 2.87
N ILE A 195 13.30 11.04 4.03
CA ILE A 195 13.63 9.66 4.43
C ILE A 195 12.37 8.84 4.66
N LEU A 196 11.34 9.42 5.30
CA LEU A 196 10.07 8.75 5.53
C LEU A 196 9.38 8.41 4.20
N VAL A 197 9.36 9.35 3.25
CA VAL A 197 8.79 9.12 1.90
C VAL A 197 9.61 8.06 1.15
N LEU A 198 10.94 8.09 1.25
CA LEU A 198 11.80 7.09 0.61
C LEU A 198 11.57 5.68 1.20
N LYS A 199 11.37 5.59 2.51
CA LYS A 199 11.05 4.32 3.20
C LYS A 199 9.70 3.77 2.72
N LEU A 200 8.68 4.63 2.61
CA LEU A 200 7.38 4.26 2.06
C LEU A 200 7.51 3.76 0.61
N ALA A 201 8.22 4.50 -0.24
CA ALA A 201 8.47 4.11 -1.62
C ALA A 201 9.18 2.75 -1.72
N TYR A 202 10.18 2.51 -0.85
CA TYR A 202 10.87 1.24 -0.78
C TYR A 202 9.95 0.09 -0.36
N ASP A 203 9.08 0.30 0.64
CA ASP A 203 8.18 -0.75 1.12
C ASP A 203 7.15 -1.14 0.05
N ILE A 204 6.52 -0.15 -0.59
CA ILE A 204 5.59 -0.39 -1.72
C ILE A 204 6.33 -1.09 -2.88
N GLY A 205 7.52 -0.61 -3.22
CA GLY A 205 8.32 -1.18 -4.30
C GLY A 205 8.74 -2.62 -4.01
N LYS A 206 9.14 -2.91 -2.78
CA LYS A 206 9.52 -4.26 -2.34
C LYS A 206 8.33 -5.21 -2.40
N GLU A 207 7.16 -4.81 -1.90
CA GLU A 207 5.93 -5.61 -1.97
C GLU A 207 5.57 -5.91 -3.43
N ALA A 208 5.59 -4.90 -4.30
CA ALA A 208 5.34 -5.09 -5.72
C ALA A 208 6.35 -6.04 -6.38
N MET A 209 7.65 -5.89 -6.07
CA MET A 209 8.68 -6.80 -6.59
C MET A 209 8.52 -8.23 -6.06
N ASP A 210 8.18 -8.39 -4.78
CA ASP A 210 7.93 -9.69 -4.16
C ASP A 210 6.80 -10.43 -4.88
N VAL A 211 5.69 -9.74 -5.20
CA VAL A 211 4.58 -10.31 -5.97
C VAL A 211 4.98 -10.60 -7.42
N LEU A 212 5.72 -9.70 -8.08
CA LEU A 212 6.20 -9.93 -9.46
C LEU A 212 7.15 -11.12 -9.56
N MET A 213 8.00 -11.33 -8.55
CA MET A 213 8.91 -12.48 -8.44
C MET A 213 8.22 -13.76 -7.96
N GLU A 214 6.90 -13.74 -7.79
CA GLU A 214 6.10 -14.88 -7.33
C GLU A 214 6.56 -15.42 -5.97
N LYS A 215 6.90 -14.49 -5.06
CA LYS A 215 7.19 -14.83 -3.67
C LYS A 215 6.01 -15.59 -3.09
N ASN A 216 6.34 -16.61 -2.29
CA ASN A 216 5.34 -17.40 -1.60
C ASN A 216 4.55 -16.52 -0.61
N ILE A 217 3.27 -16.83 -0.40
CA ILE A 217 2.48 -16.18 0.66
C ILE A 217 3.10 -16.46 2.04
N SER A 218 2.61 -15.76 3.07
CA SER A 218 3.12 -15.93 4.44
C SER A 218 3.02 -17.38 4.92
N GLN A 219 3.96 -17.80 5.77
CA GLN A 219 3.97 -19.16 6.30
C GLN A 219 2.68 -19.50 7.06
N GLU A 220 2.13 -18.53 7.80
CA GLU A 220 0.84 -18.66 8.49
C GLU A 220 -0.30 -19.06 7.54
N ARG A 221 -0.39 -18.41 6.37
CA ARG A 221 -1.41 -18.73 5.35
C ARG A 221 -1.15 -20.09 4.70
N LEU A 222 0.11 -20.48 4.51
CA LEU A 222 0.45 -21.82 4.01
C LEU A 222 0.07 -22.89 5.03
N ASP A 223 0.25 -22.63 6.32
CA ASP A 223 -0.11 -23.54 7.40
C ASP A 223 -1.64 -23.69 7.50
N GLU A 224 -2.41 -22.61 7.28
CA GLU A 224 -3.88 -22.66 7.14
C GLU A 224 -4.29 -23.61 5.98
N PHE A 225 -3.70 -23.44 4.80
CA PHE A 225 -3.98 -24.30 3.65
C PHE A 225 -3.59 -25.76 3.94
N ALA A 226 -2.43 -26.00 4.55
CA ALA A 226 -1.98 -27.34 4.90
C ALA A 226 -2.92 -28.01 5.91
N ALA A 227 -3.38 -27.26 6.92
CA ALA A 227 -4.33 -27.74 7.91
C ALA A 227 -5.65 -28.17 7.26
N LEU A 228 -6.18 -27.38 6.31
CA LEU A 228 -7.37 -27.72 5.54
C LEU A 228 -7.16 -28.99 4.69
N ILE A 229 -6.04 -29.08 3.98
CA ILE A 229 -5.74 -30.21 3.09
C ILE A 229 -5.64 -31.53 3.88
N ILE A 230 -5.05 -31.51 5.07
CA ILE A 230 -4.89 -32.70 5.93
C ILE A 230 -6.23 -33.22 6.47
N THR A 231 -7.29 -32.40 6.48
CA THR A 231 -8.62 -32.88 6.90
C THR A 231 -9.25 -33.88 5.92
N ILE A 232 -8.72 -33.98 4.69
CA ILE A 232 -9.22 -34.87 3.64
C ILE A 232 -8.58 -36.27 3.83
N PRO A 233 -9.35 -37.31 4.20
CA PRO A 233 -8.82 -38.61 4.64
C PRO A 233 -7.91 -39.33 3.62
N GLU A 234 -8.14 -39.08 2.34
CA GLU A 234 -7.42 -39.67 1.21
C GLU A 234 -6.03 -39.07 1.01
N VAL A 235 -5.79 -37.86 1.52
CA VAL A 235 -4.48 -37.21 1.46
C VAL A 235 -3.54 -37.83 2.49
N LYS A 236 -2.48 -38.50 2.02
CA LYS A 236 -1.49 -39.15 2.89
C LYS A 236 -0.27 -38.27 3.17
N ARG A 237 0.10 -37.43 2.21
CA ARG A 237 1.29 -36.58 2.31
C ARG A 237 1.09 -35.30 1.51
N ILE A 238 1.62 -34.19 2.00
CA ILE A 238 1.78 -32.96 1.22
C ILE A 238 3.24 -32.92 0.77
N ASP A 239 3.50 -33.21 -0.50
CA ASP A 239 4.87 -33.20 -1.03
C ASP A 239 5.37 -31.78 -1.27
N ARG A 240 4.46 -30.88 -1.66
CA ARG A 240 4.78 -29.48 -1.94
C ARG A 240 3.52 -28.63 -1.93
N LEU A 241 3.56 -27.54 -1.18
CA LEU A 241 2.53 -26.51 -1.17
C LEU A 241 3.21 -25.16 -1.47
N ARG A 242 2.74 -24.50 -2.53
CA ARG A 242 3.15 -23.13 -2.87
C ARG A 242 1.92 -22.33 -3.20
N ALA A 243 1.92 -21.07 -2.84
CA ALA A 243 0.87 -20.15 -3.22
C ALA A 243 1.49 -18.79 -3.50
N ARG A 244 1.01 -18.14 -4.56
CA ARG A 244 1.51 -16.84 -5.00
C ARG A 244 0.36 -15.87 -5.19
N GLU A 245 0.60 -14.62 -4.87
CA GLU A 245 -0.32 -13.54 -5.17
C GLU A 245 -0.26 -13.21 -6.67
N HIS A 246 -1.43 -12.93 -7.25
CA HIS A 246 -1.60 -12.51 -8.63
C HIS A 246 -2.50 -11.27 -8.68
N GLY A 247 -2.01 -10.17 -8.10
CA GLY A 247 -2.81 -8.97 -7.89
C GLY A 247 -3.77 -9.16 -6.72
N HIS A 248 -5.07 -9.26 -6.99
CA HIS A 248 -6.11 -9.32 -5.95
C HIS A 248 -6.60 -10.73 -5.61
N TYR A 249 -5.99 -11.77 -6.20
CA TYR A 249 -6.28 -13.17 -5.92
C TYR A 249 -5.01 -14.00 -5.80
N ILE A 250 -5.14 -15.19 -5.21
CA ILE A 250 -4.06 -16.14 -4.96
C ILE A 250 -4.19 -17.33 -5.92
N LEU A 251 -3.05 -17.78 -6.42
CA LEU A 251 -2.89 -19.02 -7.18
C LEU A 251 -2.14 -20.05 -6.32
N VAL A 252 -2.69 -21.24 -6.17
CA VAL A 252 -2.13 -22.31 -5.34
C VAL A 252 -1.63 -23.46 -6.22
N ASP A 253 -0.37 -23.86 -6.02
CA ASP A 253 0.22 -25.06 -6.61
C ASP A 253 0.47 -26.11 -5.53
N LEU A 254 -0.22 -27.24 -5.64
CA LEU A 254 -0.20 -28.31 -4.66
C LEU A 254 0.26 -29.63 -5.29
N ARG A 255 1.13 -30.34 -4.57
CA ARG A 255 1.44 -31.75 -4.82
C ARG A 255 1.11 -32.56 -3.59
N VAL A 256 0.26 -33.57 -3.75
CA VAL A 256 -0.18 -34.44 -2.66
C VAL A 256 0.00 -35.90 -3.01
N GLY A 257 0.39 -36.68 -2.00
CA GLY A 257 0.44 -38.13 -2.03
C GLY A 257 -0.92 -38.72 -1.73
N VAL A 258 -1.42 -39.57 -2.62
CA VAL A 258 -2.63 -40.39 -2.45
C VAL A 258 -2.30 -41.85 -2.72
N HIS A 259 -3.12 -42.79 -2.26
CA HIS A 259 -2.87 -44.22 -2.44
C HIS A 259 -2.61 -44.58 -3.91
N GLY A 260 -1.47 -45.22 -4.19
CA GLY A 260 -1.03 -45.51 -5.56
C GLY A 260 -1.91 -46.47 -6.37
N ASN A 261 -2.84 -47.16 -5.71
CA ASN A 261 -3.78 -48.09 -6.34
C ASN A 261 -5.12 -47.44 -6.76
N MET A 262 -5.30 -46.14 -6.49
CA MET A 262 -6.49 -45.41 -6.89
C MET A 262 -6.57 -45.24 -8.41
N THR A 263 -7.79 -45.26 -8.93
CA THR A 263 -8.07 -44.94 -10.33
C THR A 263 -7.86 -43.44 -10.58
N ILE A 264 -7.64 -43.07 -11.86
CA ILE A 264 -7.54 -41.66 -12.28
C ILE A 264 -8.80 -40.88 -11.88
N GLN A 265 -9.98 -41.51 -11.94
CA GLN A 265 -11.24 -40.89 -11.57
C GLN A 265 -11.30 -40.56 -10.08
N GLU A 266 -10.94 -41.50 -9.20
CA GLU A 266 -10.88 -41.28 -7.74
C GLU A 266 -9.88 -40.17 -7.40
N GLY A 267 -8.70 -40.20 -8.01
CA GLY A 267 -7.72 -39.12 -7.87
C GLY A 267 -8.26 -37.76 -8.31
N HIS A 268 -8.97 -37.70 -9.44
CA HIS A 268 -9.59 -36.47 -9.92
C HIS A 268 -10.67 -35.96 -8.96
N ASP A 269 -11.45 -36.86 -8.36
CA ASP A 269 -12.47 -36.48 -7.37
C ASP A 269 -11.85 -35.94 -6.08
N ILE A 270 -10.75 -36.53 -5.59
CA ILE A 270 -9.95 -36.00 -4.46
C ILE A 270 -9.39 -34.62 -4.80
N SER A 271 -8.84 -34.44 -6.01
CA SER A 271 -8.32 -33.14 -6.45
C SER A 271 -9.43 -32.09 -6.47
N ARG A 272 -10.63 -32.45 -6.92
CA ARG A 272 -11.80 -31.56 -6.91
C ARG A 272 -12.24 -31.20 -5.49
N GLU A 273 -12.18 -32.16 -4.57
CA GLU A 273 -12.49 -31.95 -3.16
C GLU A 273 -11.49 -30.98 -2.52
N ILE A 274 -10.18 -31.21 -2.67
CA ILE A 274 -9.13 -30.31 -2.17
C ILE A 274 -9.34 -28.89 -2.70
N LYS A 275 -9.56 -28.74 -4.02
CA LYS A 275 -9.82 -27.44 -4.65
C LYS A 275 -11.01 -26.74 -4.01
N LYS A 276 -12.14 -27.44 -3.84
CA LYS A 276 -13.35 -26.88 -3.22
C LYS A 276 -13.12 -26.48 -1.76
N THR A 277 -12.43 -27.31 -0.98
CA THR A 277 -12.16 -27.04 0.43
C THR A 277 -11.37 -25.74 0.60
N ILE A 278 -10.29 -25.56 -0.16
CA ILE A 278 -9.47 -24.34 -0.12
C ILE A 278 -10.29 -23.12 -0.56
N MET A 279 -10.99 -23.19 -1.70
CA MET A 279 -11.72 -22.03 -2.25
C MET A 279 -12.96 -21.63 -1.42
N ASN A 280 -13.55 -22.57 -0.68
CA ASN A 280 -14.69 -22.28 0.20
C ASN A 280 -14.27 -21.56 1.48
N ASP A 281 -13.11 -21.91 2.04
CA ASP A 281 -12.59 -21.28 3.26
C ASP A 281 -11.86 -19.96 2.94
N HIS A 282 -11.22 -19.89 1.78
CA HIS A 282 -10.43 -18.76 1.32
C HIS A 282 -10.96 -18.20 0.00
N SER A 283 -11.87 -17.23 0.11
CA SER A 283 -12.51 -16.59 -1.05
C SER A 283 -11.56 -15.77 -1.94
N ASP A 284 -10.33 -15.54 -1.50
CA ASP A 284 -9.27 -14.87 -2.24
C ASP A 284 -8.44 -15.81 -3.13
N VAL A 285 -8.68 -17.13 -3.06
CA VAL A 285 -8.06 -18.12 -3.96
C VAL A 285 -8.91 -18.30 -5.22
N ASP A 286 -8.34 -17.99 -6.39
CA ASP A 286 -9.03 -18.10 -7.68
C ASP A 286 -8.78 -19.47 -8.34
N GLU A 287 -7.54 -19.97 -8.25
CA GLU A 287 -7.14 -21.23 -8.86
C GLU A 287 -6.27 -22.08 -7.93
N VAL A 288 -6.53 -23.40 -7.97
CA VAL A 288 -5.73 -24.42 -7.30
C VAL A 288 -5.34 -25.47 -8.34
N LEU A 289 -4.05 -25.57 -8.63
CA LEU A 289 -3.46 -26.59 -9.50
C LEU A 289 -2.94 -27.73 -8.62
N ILE A 290 -3.42 -28.95 -8.86
CA ILE A 290 -3.13 -30.12 -8.02
C ILE A 290 -2.48 -31.19 -8.87
N HIS A 291 -1.31 -31.65 -8.43
CA HIS A 291 -0.64 -32.82 -8.96
C HIS A 291 -0.67 -33.94 -7.94
N LEU A 292 -1.19 -35.10 -8.33
CA LEU A 292 -1.24 -36.29 -7.48
C LEU A 292 0.04 -37.09 -7.67
N ASN A 293 0.68 -37.43 -6.56
CA ASN A 293 1.75 -38.41 -6.52
C ASN A 293 1.21 -39.70 -5.90
N PRO A 294 1.64 -40.88 -6.39
CA PRO A 294 1.35 -42.12 -5.69
C PRO A 294 2.09 -42.14 -4.35
N TRP A 295 1.42 -42.67 -3.34
CA TRP A 295 1.96 -42.97 -2.02
C TRP A 295 1.75 -44.47 -1.76
N TYR A 296 2.80 -45.13 -1.28
CA TYR A 296 2.79 -46.52 -0.86
C TYR A 296 3.14 -46.61 0.63
N GLU A 297 2.57 -47.56 1.36
CA GLU A 297 2.84 -47.76 2.81
C GLU A 297 4.32 -48.08 3.11
N GLU A 298 5.09 -48.47 2.10
CA GLU A 298 6.54 -48.73 2.20
C GLU A 298 7.39 -47.44 2.16
N ASP A 299 6.79 -46.28 1.87
CA ASP A 299 7.47 -44.97 1.76
C ASP A 299 7.53 -44.17 3.09
N GLU A 300 7.20 -44.79 4.24
CA GLU A 300 7.41 -44.24 5.61
C GLU A 300 8.78 -44.61 6.20
#